data_AF-A0A3M1HQ10-F1
#
_entry.id   AF-A0A3M1HQ10-F1
#
_cell.length_a   1.000
_cell.length_b   1.000
_cell.length_c   1.000
_cell.angle_alpha   90.00
_cell.angle_beta   90.00
_cell.angle_gamma   90.00
#
_symmetry.space_group_name_H-M   'P 1'
#
loop_
_entity.id
_entity.type
_entity.pdbx_description
1 polymer ?
#
loop_
_entity_poly.entity_id
_entity_poly.type
_entity_poly.pdbx_seq_one_letter_code
_entity_poly.pdbx_strand_id
1 'polypeptide(L)'
;MMQQRQNAKKHPEWVRLAIQLSIWVALALFGPLLLGLTVDTVLGTAPWGLLGGMVFGMTVALILLFRSIQSRYLALAPPETEEEKENS
;
A
#
# COMPACT_ATOMS: atom_id res chain seq x y z
N MET A 1 20.53 -26.49 28.67
CA MET A 1 20.01 -25.11 28.43
C MET A 1 21.10 -24.31 27.75
N MET A 2 21.03 -24.00 26.44
CA MET A 2 21.79 -22.90 25.76
C MET A 2 21.57 -22.84 24.22
N GLN A 3 20.63 -23.59 23.62
CA GLN A 3 20.53 -23.67 22.14
C GLN A 3 19.28 -23.03 21.50
N GLN A 4 18.40 -22.37 22.27
CA GLN A 4 17.15 -21.79 21.74
C GLN A 4 17.16 -20.25 21.54
N ARG A 5 18.28 -19.56 21.74
CA ARG A 5 18.36 -18.08 21.62
C ARG A 5 18.90 -17.54 20.29
N GLN A 6 19.05 -18.36 19.25
CA GLN A 6 19.69 -17.92 18.00
C GLN A 6 18.77 -17.81 16.77
N ASN A 7 17.53 -18.34 16.82
CA ASN A 7 16.61 -18.28 15.66
C ASN A 7 15.72 -17.02 15.59
N ALA A 8 15.86 -16.07 16.51
CA ALA A 8 15.14 -14.79 16.47
C ALA A 8 15.82 -13.72 15.59
N LYS A 9 16.87 -14.08 14.85
CA LYS A 9 17.57 -13.17 13.93
C LYS A 9 17.39 -13.66 12.50
N LYS A 10 16.75 -12.83 11.67
CA LYS A 10 16.62 -12.90 10.19
C LYS A 10 15.25 -13.37 9.66
N HIS A 11 14.26 -12.48 9.73
CA HIS A 11 13.35 -12.31 8.59
C HIS A 11 13.32 -10.82 8.20
N PRO A 12 14.21 -10.36 7.29
CA PRO A 12 14.18 -9.00 6.73
C PRO A 12 13.01 -8.79 5.74
N GLU A 13 12.07 -9.73 5.69
CA GLU A 13 10.86 -9.71 4.87
C GLU A 13 10.06 -8.41 5.04
N TRP A 14 9.90 -7.93 6.28
CA TRP A 14 9.14 -6.72 6.57
C TRP A 14 9.80 -5.46 5.98
N VAL A 15 11.13 -5.39 5.97
CA VAL A 15 11.88 -4.27 5.36
C VAL A 15 11.67 -4.28 3.85
N ARG A 16 11.77 -5.47 3.23
CA ARG A 16 11.54 -5.63 1.79
C ARG A 16 10.12 -5.22 1.40
N LEU A 17 9.13 -5.61 2.20
CA LEU A 17 7.72 -5.24 2.01
C LEU A 17 7.50 -3.74 2.19
N ALA A 18 8.11 -3.12 3.19
CA ALA A 18 8.02 -1.68 3.44
C ALA A 18 8.65 -0.87 2.29
N ILE A 19 9.80 -1.29 1.77
CA ILE A 19 10.44 -0.66 0.60
C ILE A 19 9.56 -0.83 -0.63
N GLN A 20 9.03 -2.03 -0.87
CA GLN A 20 8.19 -2.29 -2.03
C GLN A 20 6.91 -1.45 -1.99
N LEU A 21 6.22 -1.38 -0.84
CA LEU A 21 5.06 -0.51 -0.64
C LEU A 21 5.41 0.97 -0.84
N SER A 22 6.54 1.43 -0.29
CA SER A 22 7.00 2.81 -0.48
C SER A 22 7.22 3.15 -1.95
N ILE A 23 7.81 2.24 -2.73
CA ILE A 23 8.02 2.42 -4.18
C ILE A 23 6.68 2.49 -4.92
N TRP A 24 5.74 1.60 -4.61
CA TRP A 24 4.42 1.61 -5.24
C TRP A 24 3.65 2.90 -4.92
N VAL A 25 3.68 3.35 -3.67
CA VAL A 25 3.04 4.61 -3.26
C VAL A 25 3.72 5.80 -3.94
N ALA A 26 5.05 5.83 -3.99
CA ALA A 26 5.79 6.89 -4.69
C ALA A 26 5.43 6.92 -6.18
N LEU A 27 5.42 5.78 -6.88
CA LEU A 27 5.03 5.72 -8.29
C LEU A 27 3.57 6.14 -8.52
N ALA A 28 2.66 5.71 -7.64
CA ALA A 28 1.24 6.07 -7.72
C ALA A 28 0.99 7.56 -7.50
N LEU A 29 1.85 8.25 -6.73
CA LEU A 29 1.76 9.69 -6.51
C LEU A 29 2.51 10.49 -7.57
N PHE A 30 3.78 10.17 -7.80
CA PHE A 30 4.63 10.92 -8.72
C PHE A 30 4.25 10.72 -10.19
N GLY A 31 3.79 9.54 -10.59
CA GLY A 31 3.41 9.25 -11.97
C GLY A 31 2.31 10.19 -12.48
N PRO A 32 1.11 10.20 -11.84
CA PRO A 32 0.02 11.09 -12.21
C PRO A 32 0.37 12.57 -12.08
N LEU A 33 1.20 12.94 -11.11
CA LEU A 33 1.60 14.32 -10.86
C LEU A 33 2.55 14.84 -11.96
N LEU A 34 3.54 14.03 -12.37
CA LEU A 34 4.39 14.31 -13.54
C LEU A 34 3.57 14.38 -14.83
N LEU A 35 2.62 13.47 -15.00
CA LEU A 35 1.74 13.43 -16.18
C LEU A 35 0.84 14.68 -16.21
N GLY A 36 0.26 15.05 -15.07
CA GLY A 36 -0.54 16.26 -14.92
C GLY A 36 0.24 17.54 -15.23
N LEU A 37 1.45 17.65 -14.68
CA LEU A 37 2.35 18.78 -14.92
C LEU A 37 2.77 18.87 -16.40
N THR A 38 3.06 17.73 -17.04
CA THR A 38 3.40 17.72 -18.48
C THR A 38 2.22 18.13 -19.35
N VAL A 39 1.01 17.70 -19.02
CA VAL A 39 -0.22 18.13 -19.72
C VAL A 39 -0.42 19.64 -19.58
N ASP A 40 -0.30 20.18 -18.36
CA ASP A 40 -0.51 21.61 -18.11
C ASP A 40 0.55 22.48 -18.81
N THR A 41 1.81 22.03 -18.84
CA THR A 41 2.90 22.75 -19.51
C THR A 41 2.81 22.70 -21.03
N VAL A 42 2.36 21.58 -21.61
CA VAL A 42 2.20 21.43 -23.07
C VAL A 42 0.98 22.20 -23.59
N LEU A 43 -0.13 22.20 -22.84
CA LEU A 43 -1.36 22.88 -23.25
C LEU A 43 -1.39 24.36 -22.86
N GLY A 44 -0.47 24.83 -22.00
CA GLY A 44 -0.42 26.22 -21.53
C GLY A 44 -1.66 26.61 -20.72
N THR A 45 -2.38 25.62 -20.19
CA THR A 45 -3.65 25.82 -19.47
C THR A 45 -3.42 26.03 -17.97
N ALA A 46 -4.46 26.49 -17.27
CA ALA A 46 -4.51 26.45 -15.81
C ALA A 46 -4.24 25.02 -15.29
N PRO A 47 -3.75 24.84 -14.05
CA PRO A 47 -3.13 23.61 -13.54
C PRO A 47 -4.14 22.48 -13.21
N TRP A 48 -5.05 22.20 -14.15
CA TRP A 48 -6.11 21.22 -14.03
C TRP A 48 -5.57 19.80 -14.15
N GLY A 49 -4.56 19.58 -14.99
CA GLY A 49 -3.87 18.30 -15.13
C GLY A 49 -3.17 17.90 -13.83
N LEU A 50 -2.46 18.84 -13.19
CA LEU A 50 -1.79 18.62 -11.91
C LEU A 50 -2.78 18.33 -10.78
N LEU A 51 -3.87 19.11 -10.68
CA LEU A 51 -4.95 18.88 -9.71
C LEU A 51 -5.60 17.50 -9.92
N GLY A 52 -5.97 17.18 -11.16
CA GLY A 52 -6.57 15.89 -11.51
C GLY A 52 -5.61 14.73 -11.23
N GLY A 53 -4.34 14.87 -11.61
CA GLY A 53 -3.29 13.89 -11.34
C GLY A 53 -3.09 13.66 -9.85
N MET A 54 -3.09 14.70 -9.03
CA MET A 54 -2.96 14.59 -7.58
C MET A 54 -4.13 13.83 -6.95
N VAL A 55 -5.37 14.18 -7.29
CA VAL A 55 -6.58 13.49 -6.79
C VAL A 55 -6.59 12.03 -7.22
N PHE A 56 -6.26 11.76 -8.48
CA PHE A 56 -6.16 10.41 -9.01
C PHE A 56 -5.08 9.59 -8.28
N GLY A 57 -3.88 10.14 -8.13
CA GLY A 57 -2.77 9.49 -7.43
C GLY A 57 -3.09 9.16 -5.97
N MET A 58 -3.71 10.09 -5.25
CA MET A 58 -4.18 9.85 -3.87
C MET A 58 -5.20 8.71 -3.82
N THR A 59 -6.16 8.68 -4.74
CA THR A 59 -7.19 7.64 -4.81
C THR A 59 -6.58 6.26 -5.05
N VAL A 60 -5.66 6.15 -6.00
CA VAL A 60 -4.96 4.90 -6.31
C VAL A 60 -4.11 4.42 -5.12
N ALA A 61 -3.36 5.33 -4.48
CA ALA A 61 -2.56 4.99 -3.31
C ALA A 61 -3.43 4.46 -2.16
N LEU A 62 -4.60 5.06 -1.94
CA LEU A 62 -5.56 4.61 -0.92
C LEU A 62 -6.06 3.18 -1.22
N ILE A 63 -6.42 2.90 -2.46
CA ILE A 63 -6.90 1.57 -2.90
C ILE A 63 -5.80 0.51 -2.68
N LEU A 64 -4.54 0.83 -3.04
CA LEU A 64 -3.42 -0.08 -2.85
C LEU A 64 -3.15 -0.36 -1.37
N LEU A 65 -3.25 0.68 -0.53
CA LEU A 65 -3.11 0.55 0.92
C LEU A 65 -4.19 -0.37 1.49
N PHE A 66 -5.47 -0.14 1.16
CA PHE A 66 -6.59 -0.96 1.60
C PHE A 66 -6.44 -2.42 1.17
N ARG A 67 -6.08 -2.67 -0.09
CA ARG A 67 -5.83 -4.05 -0.59
C ARG A 67 -4.68 -4.72 0.16
N SER A 68 -3.62 -3.98 0.47
CA SER A 68 -2.47 -4.51 1.20
C SER A 68 -2.85 -4.89 2.63
N ILE A 69 -3.58 -4.02 3.33
CA ILE A 69 -4.07 -4.26 4.69
C ILE A 69 -5.02 -5.46 4.71
N GLN A 70 -6.01 -5.51 3.81
CA GLN A 70 -6.99 -6.60 3.76
C GLN A 70 -6.34 -7.95 3.46
N SER A 71 -5.38 -8.00 2.52
CA SER A 71 -4.64 -9.23 2.22
C SER A 71 -3.83 -9.72 3.43
N ARG A 72 -3.26 -8.80 4.22
CA ARG A 72 -2.54 -9.14 5.47
C ARG A 72 -3.49 -9.60 6.56
N TYR A 73 -4.62 -8.91 6.71
CA TYR A 73 -5.63 -9.24 7.69
C TYR A 73 -6.19 -10.64 7.45
N LEU A 74 -6.57 -10.98 6.21
CA LEU A 74 -7.05 -12.32 5.86
C LEU A 74 -5.99 -13.41 6.06
N ALA A 75 -4.71 -13.09 5.89
CA ALA A 75 -3.63 -14.05 6.13
C ALA A 75 -3.32 -14.28 7.62
N LEU A 76 -3.71 -13.35 8.50
CA LEU A 76 -3.40 -13.37 9.93
C LEU A 76 -4.61 -13.61 10.82
N ALA A 77 -5.82 -13.34 10.33
CA ALA A 77 -7.05 -13.59 11.06
C ALA A 77 -7.22 -15.11 11.21
N PRO A 78 -7.29 -15.64 12.44
CA PRO A 78 -7.69 -17.04 12.63
C PRO A 78 -9.07 -17.23 11.98
N PRO A 79 -9.33 -18.37 11.34
CA PRO A 79 -10.67 -18.65 10.84
C PRO A 79 -11.64 -18.49 12.02
N GLU A 80 -12.68 -17.68 11.85
CA GLU A 80 -13.80 -17.63 12.78
C GLU A 80 -14.20 -19.08 13.03
N THR A 81 -13.86 -19.57 14.21
CA THR A 81 -14.19 -20.94 14.59
C THR A 81 -15.71 -20.93 14.65
N GLU A 82 -16.35 -21.77 13.84
CA GLU A 82 -17.82 -21.80 13.70
C GLU A 82 -18.57 -22.02 15.04
N GLU A 83 -17.84 -22.25 16.13
CA GLU A 83 -18.31 -22.41 17.51
C GLU A 83 -19.00 -21.16 18.12
N GLU A 84 -18.81 -19.94 17.60
CA GLU A 84 -19.50 -18.75 18.13
C GLU A 84 -20.89 -18.49 17.49
N LYS A 85 -21.23 -19.20 16.40
CA LYS A 85 -22.56 -19.11 15.77
C LYS A 85 -23.60 -20.10 16.32
N GLU A 86 -23.20 -21.10 17.09
CA GLU A 86 -24.13 -22.10 17.66
C GLU A 86 -24.65 -21.71 19.07
N ASN A 87 -24.12 -20.64 19.67
CA ASN A 87 -24.52 -20.17 21.01
C ASN A 87 -25.21 -18.78 21.03
N SER A 88 -25.69 -18.27 19.89
CA SER A 88 -26.43 -17.00 19.77
C SER A 88 -27.85 -17.21 19.26
#